data_AF-A0AAN7EMI6-F1
#
_entry.id   AF-A0AAN7EMI6-F1
#
_cell.length_a   1.000
_cell.length_b   1.000
_cell.length_c   1.000
_cell.angle_alpha   90.00
_cell.angle_beta   90.00
_cell.angle_gamma   90.00
#
_symmetry.space_group_name_H-M   'P 1'
#
loop_
_entity.id
_entity.type
_entity.pdbx_description
1 polymer ?
#
loop_
_entity_poly.entity_id
_entity_poly.type
_entity_poly.pdbx_seq_one_letter_code
_entity_poly.pdbx_strand_id
1 'polypeptide(L)'
;MAWMKWDKLCEPKIEGGMGFRDLRAFNLALLAKQGWRLQQGGNSLFYRVFKNKYFPNEDFIHARKGHRPSFAWRSIWSAQSLINDGVKWQVGNGQHINIWKDKWTNNPTTFRISSPQRILPMETRVSALINAESGAWKTNMVREVFLEHDADSILSIPLSTTLPADRLVWTAAANGKFNVKSAYH
;
A
#
# COMPACT_ATOMS: atom_id res chain seq x y z
N MET A 1 -3.56 38.48 -24.60
CA MET A 1 -3.81 37.46 -23.55
C MET A 1 -2.55 36.62 -23.41
N ALA A 2 -1.89 36.65 -22.26
CA ALA A 2 -0.70 35.83 -22.03
C ALA A 2 -1.14 34.39 -21.72
N TRP A 3 -0.90 33.47 -22.66
CA TRP A 3 -1.10 32.05 -22.44
C TRP A 3 -0.02 31.54 -21.48
N MET A 4 -0.40 31.32 -20.22
CA MET A 4 0.46 30.70 -19.23
C MET A 4 0.24 29.19 -19.24
N LYS A 5 1.31 28.40 -19.11
CA LYS A 5 1.20 26.93 -19.04
C LYS A 5 0.37 26.53 -17.82
N TRP A 6 -0.53 25.56 -17.96
CA TRP A 6 -1.42 25.09 -16.89
C TRP A 6 -0.65 24.69 -15.62
N ASP A 7 0.52 24.07 -15.79
CA ASP A 7 1.39 23.67 -14.68
C ASP A 7 1.79 24.87 -13.81
N LYS A 8 2.11 26.01 -14.43
CA LYS A 8 2.43 27.26 -13.73
C LYS A 8 1.21 27.88 -13.02
N LEU A 9 0.00 27.65 -13.53
CA LEU A 9 -1.22 28.10 -12.84
C LEU A 9 -1.53 27.25 -11.60
N CYS A 10 -1.08 25.99 -11.58
CA CYS A 10 -1.25 25.07 -10.46
C CYS A 10 -0.25 25.29 -9.32
N GLU A 11 0.86 25.99 -9.58
CA GLU A 11 1.83 26.37 -8.56
C GLU A 11 1.20 27.28 -7.49
N PRO A 12 1.69 27.21 -6.23
CA PRO A 12 1.29 28.13 -5.18
C PRO A 12 1.44 29.61 -5.58
N LYS A 13 0.56 30.47 -5.06
CA LYS A 13 0.66 31.93 -5.31
C LYS A 13 2.02 32.52 -4.90
N ILE A 14 2.66 31.96 -3.87
CA ILE A 14 3.98 32.38 -3.39
C ILE A 14 5.11 32.04 -4.38
N GLU A 15 4.90 31.06 -5.25
CA GLU A 15 5.85 30.66 -6.31
C GLU A 15 5.51 31.31 -7.67
N GLY A 16 4.53 32.22 -7.70
CA GLY A 16 4.12 32.94 -8.91
C GLY A 16 3.03 32.24 -9.72
N GLY A 17 2.38 31.21 -9.16
CA GLY A 17 1.20 30.57 -9.74
C GLY A 17 -0.14 31.14 -9.23
N MET A 18 -1.26 30.45 -9.53
CA MET A 18 -2.60 30.85 -9.07
C MET A 18 -3.20 29.91 -8.01
N GLY A 19 -2.52 28.81 -7.68
CA GLY A 19 -3.01 27.80 -6.74
C GLY A 19 -4.18 26.96 -7.29
N PHE A 20 -4.29 26.82 -8.61
CA PHE A 20 -5.28 25.92 -9.22
C PHE A 20 -4.93 24.46 -8.95
N ARG A 21 -5.95 23.58 -8.98
CA ARG A 21 -5.70 22.15 -8.88
C ARG A 21 -5.19 21.61 -10.20
N ASP A 22 -4.16 20.78 -10.16
CA ASP A 22 -3.77 19.98 -11.31
C ASP A 22 -4.83 18.91 -11.56
N LEU A 23 -5.63 19.12 -12.60
CA LEU A 23 -6.69 18.21 -13.02
C LEU A 23 -6.16 16.82 -13.36
N ARG A 24 -4.91 16.70 -13.85
CA ARG A 24 -4.30 15.41 -14.20
C ARG A 24 -4.02 14.61 -12.92
N ALA A 25 -3.36 15.23 -11.95
CA ALA A 25 -3.08 14.61 -10.66
C ALA A 25 -4.39 14.30 -9.90
N PHE A 26 -5.38 15.18 -9.95
CA PHE A 26 -6.68 14.94 -9.32
C PHE A 26 -7.43 13.76 -9.96
N ASN A 27 -7.42 13.67 -11.29
CA ASN A 27 -8.00 12.52 -12.00
C ASN A 27 -7.24 11.22 -11.69
N LEU A 28 -5.91 11.27 -11.59
CA LEU A 28 -5.10 10.12 -11.19
C LEU A 28 -5.48 9.64 -9.78
N ALA A 29 -5.69 10.55 -8.82
CA ALA A 29 -6.15 10.21 -7.47
C ALA A 29 -7.57 9.59 -7.46
N LEU A 30 -8.47 10.04 -8.36
CA LEU A 30 -9.79 9.43 -8.54
C LEU A 30 -9.70 8.01 -9.11
N LEU A 31 -8.80 7.78 -10.07
CA LEU A 31 -8.53 6.46 -10.63
C LEU A 31 -7.91 5.54 -9.58
N ALA A 32 -6.98 6.06 -8.77
CA ALA A 32 -6.41 5.33 -7.64
C ALA A 32 -7.47 4.94 -6.62
N LYS A 33 -8.51 5.76 -6.38
CA LYS A 33 -9.64 5.36 -5.53
C LYS A 33 -10.37 4.11 -6.07
N GLN A 34 -10.51 3.99 -7.38
CA GLN A 34 -11.13 2.81 -7.99
C GLN A 34 -10.20 1.60 -7.92
N GLY A 35 -8.91 1.78 -8.21
CA GLY A 35 -7.92 0.71 -8.05
C GLY A 35 -7.80 0.23 -6.60
N TRP A 36 -7.89 1.14 -5.62
CA TRP A 36 -7.92 0.80 -4.19
C TRP A 36 -9.12 -0.10 -3.85
N ARG A 37 -10.30 0.17 -4.41
CA ARG A 37 -11.47 -0.70 -4.27
C ARG A 37 -11.25 -2.08 -4.89
N LEU A 38 -10.54 -2.15 -6.02
CA LEU A 38 -10.16 -3.44 -6.61
C LEU A 38 -9.14 -4.19 -5.74
N GLN A 39 -8.20 -3.48 -5.12
CA GLN A 39 -7.17 -4.07 -4.26
C GLN A 39 -7.72 -4.59 -2.93
N GLN A 40 -8.62 -3.84 -2.29
CA GLN A 40 -9.29 -4.29 -1.06
C GLN A 40 -10.25 -5.46 -1.31
N GLY A 41 -10.60 -5.70 -2.57
CA GLY A 41 -11.50 -6.76 -2.96
C GLY A 41 -12.95 -6.53 -2.53
N GLY A 42 -13.70 -7.63 -2.46
CA GLY A 42 -15.09 -7.67 -1.99
C GLY A 42 -16.08 -8.23 -3.01
N ASN A 43 -17.36 -8.24 -2.67
CA ASN A 43 -18.39 -8.92 -3.47
C ASN A 43 -19.11 -8.00 -4.48
N SER A 44 -18.60 -6.79 -4.72
CA SER A 44 -19.20 -5.86 -5.67
C SER A 44 -19.12 -6.40 -7.11
N LEU A 45 -20.12 -6.07 -7.94
CA LEU A 45 -20.11 -6.41 -9.36
C LEU A 45 -18.86 -5.84 -10.06
N PHE A 46 -18.47 -4.61 -9.69
CA PHE A 46 -17.26 -3.96 -10.18
C PHE A 46 -16.01 -4.80 -9.92
N TYR A 47 -15.79 -5.27 -8.69
CA TYR A 47 -14.66 -6.14 -8.38
C TYR A 47 -14.74 -7.46 -9.16
N ARG A 48 -15.87 -8.17 -9.10
CA ARG A 48 -16.02 -9.49 -9.74
C ARG A 48 -15.76 -9.46 -11.24
N VAL A 49 -16.29 -8.45 -11.94
CA VAL A 49 -16.08 -8.29 -13.39
C VAL A 49 -14.62 -8.00 -13.71
N PHE A 50 -13.99 -7.06 -12.98
CA PHE A 50 -12.61 -6.68 -13.25
C PHE A 50 -11.61 -7.77 -12.84
N LYS A 51 -11.81 -8.41 -11.68
CA LYS A 51 -11.03 -9.54 -11.18
C LYS A 51 -11.01 -10.65 -12.23
N ASN A 52 -12.18 -11.15 -12.64
CA ASN A 52 -12.28 -12.26 -13.58
C ASN A 52 -11.68 -11.92 -14.95
N LYS A 53 -11.84 -10.67 -15.42
CA LYS A 53 -11.39 -10.27 -16.76
C LYS A 53 -9.90 -9.93 -16.83
N TYR A 54 -9.34 -9.31 -15.80
CA TYR A 54 -8.03 -8.66 -15.89
C TYR A 54 -6.97 -9.20 -14.92
N PHE A 55 -7.36 -9.76 -13.78
CA PHE A 55 -6.43 -10.27 -12.77
C PHE A 55 -7.01 -11.48 -12.03
N PRO A 56 -7.40 -12.56 -12.73
CA PRO A 56 -8.16 -13.67 -12.12
C PRO A 56 -7.39 -14.39 -11.02
N ASN A 57 -6.07 -14.49 -11.15
CA ASN A 57 -5.20 -15.29 -10.29
C ASN A 57 -4.27 -14.46 -9.39
N GLU A 58 -4.40 -13.14 -9.42
CA GLU A 58 -3.49 -12.22 -8.72
C GLU A 58 -4.23 -11.01 -8.18
N ASP A 59 -3.59 -10.21 -7.33
CA ASP A 59 -4.20 -8.98 -6.82
C ASP A 59 -4.03 -7.80 -7.78
N PHE A 60 -4.85 -6.76 -7.58
CA PHE A 60 -4.85 -5.59 -8.44
C PHE A 60 -3.46 -4.96 -8.56
N ILE A 61 -2.65 -4.89 -7.50
CA ILE A 61 -1.29 -4.32 -7.56
C ILE A 61 -0.30 -5.12 -8.41
N HIS A 62 -0.56 -6.41 -8.66
CA HIS A 62 0.27 -7.27 -9.51
C HIS A 62 -0.27 -7.37 -10.94
N ALA A 63 -1.52 -6.94 -11.14
CA ALA A 63 -2.23 -7.02 -12.40
C ALA A 63 -1.45 -6.40 -13.56
N ARG A 64 -1.35 -7.14 -14.67
CA ARG A 64 -0.76 -6.63 -15.90
C ARG A 64 -1.78 -5.85 -16.73
N LYS A 65 -1.32 -4.84 -17.47
CA LYS A 65 -2.16 -4.09 -18.42
C LYS A 65 -2.80 -4.98 -19.49
N GLY A 66 -2.04 -5.97 -19.99
CA GLY A 66 -2.46 -6.85 -21.08
C GLY A 66 -2.42 -6.19 -22.47
N HIS A 67 -2.71 -6.98 -23.51
CA HIS A 67 -2.53 -6.57 -24.91
C HIS A 67 -3.67 -5.69 -25.47
N ARG A 68 -4.92 -5.93 -25.06
CA ARG A 68 -6.11 -5.17 -25.51
C ARG A 68 -7.00 -4.75 -24.33
N PRO A 69 -6.51 -3.87 -23.45
CA PRO A 69 -7.29 -3.41 -22.32
C PRO A 69 -8.46 -2.54 -22.77
N SER A 70 -9.59 -2.60 -22.05
CA SER A 70 -10.64 -1.60 -22.21
C SER A 70 -10.11 -0.23 -21.79
N PHE A 71 -10.77 0.84 -22.25
CA PHE A 71 -10.39 2.19 -21.83
C PHE A 71 -10.43 2.33 -20.31
N ALA A 72 -11.50 1.87 -19.67
CA ALA A 72 -11.65 1.90 -18.21
C ALA A 72 -10.52 1.16 -17.48
N TRP A 73 -10.18 -0.06 -17.92
CA TRP A 73 -9.08 -0.82 -17.31
C TRP A 73 -7.74 -0.11 -17.48
N ARG A 74 -7.45 0.42 -18.68
CA ARG A 74 -6.23 1.17 -18.93
C ARG A 74 -6.09 2.37 -18.00
N SER A 75 -7.17 3.12 -17.78
CA SER A 75 -7.17 4.28 -16.90
C SER A 75 -6.98 3.89 -15.43
N ILE A 76 -7.68 2.86 -14.95
CA ILE A 76 -7.51 2.40 -13.56
C ILE A 76 -6.09 1.85 -13.36
N TRP A 77 -5.59 1.06 -14.31
CA TRP A 77 -4.25 0.50 -14.29
C TRP A 77 -3.16 1.58 -14.29
N SER A 78 -3.37 2.73 -14.96
CA SER A 78 -2.40 3.84 -14.90
C SER A 78 -2.21 4.44 -13.50
N ALA A 79 -3.12 4.17 -12.57
CA ALA A 79 -3.01 4.58 -11.16
C ALA A 79 -2.47 3.47 -10.24
N GLN A 80 -2.08 2.31 -10.80
CA GLN A 80 -1.62 1.16 -10.03
C GLN A 80 -0.35 1.45 -9.23
N SER A 81 0.62 2.17 -9.81
CA SER A 81 1.86 2.54 -9.11
C SER A 81 1.58 3.40 -7.89
N LEU A 82 0.73 4.42 -8.02
CA LEU A 82 0.32 5.28 -6.92
C LEU A 82 -0.28 4.48 -5.75
N ILE A 83 -1.09 3.47 -6.06
CA ILE A 83 -1.65 2.57 -5.04
C ILE A 83 -0.54 1.72 -4.41
N ASN A 84 0.32 1.13 -5.23
CA ASN A 84 1.42 0.29 -4.75
C ASN A 84 2.37 1.08 -3.84
N ASP A 85 2.60 2.35 -4.12
CA ASP A 85 3.50 3.22 -3.35
C ASP A 85 2.90 3.56 -1.98
N GLY A 86 1.60 3.90 -1.93
CA GLY A 86 0.93 4.29 -0.70
C GLY A 86 0.26 3.16 0.10
N VAL A 87 0.36 1.90 -0.34
CA VAL A 87 -0.19 0.76 0.40
C VAL A 87 0.85 0.15 1.35
N LYS A 88 0.39 -0.19 2.54
CA LYS A 88 1.14 -0.97 3.54
C LYS A 88 0.20 -1.96 4.23
N TRP A 89 0.72 -3.10 4.65
CA TRP A 89 0.04 -4.01 5.55
C TRP A 89 0.05 -3.49 6.98
N GLN A 90 -1.10 -3.53 7.61
CA GLN A 90 -1.24 -3.51 9.05
C GLN A 90 -1.31 -4.94 9.56
N VAL A 91 -0.36 -5.27 10.44
CA VAL A 91 -0.25 -6.59 11.05
C VAL A 91 -1.44 -6.85 11.96
N GLY A 92 -2.10 -7.98 11.74
CA GLY A 92 -3.04 -8.60 12.64
C GLY A 92 -2.46 -9.92 13.15
N ASN A 93 -2.84 -11.03 12.53
CA ASN A 93 -2.32 -12.38 12.82
C ASN A 93 -1.03 -12.72 12.05
N GLY A 94 -0.62 -11.89 11.09
CA GLY A 94 0.61 -12.02 10.32
C GLY A 94 0.63 -13.18 9.32
N GLN A 95 -0.49 -13.87 9.08
CA GLN A 95 -0.54 -15.07 8.23
C GLN A 95 -0.42 -14.74 6.74
N HIS A 96 -0.86 -13.56 6.31
CA HIS A 96 -0.85 -13.16 4.91
C HIS A 96 0.32 -12.25 4.54
N ILE A 97 1.13 -11.85 5.52
CA ILE A 97 2.24 -10.92 5.32
C ILE A 97 3.55 -11.71 5.24
N ASN A 98 4.26 -11.60 4.11
CA ASN A 98 5.63 -12.08 3.96
C ASN A 98 6.61 -11.11 4.63
N ILE A 99 7.52 -11.63 5.45
CA ILE A 99 8.45 -10.80 6.23
C ILE A 99 9.32 -9.91 5.34
N TRP A 100 9.81 -10.44 4.21
CA TRP A 100 10.87 -9.83 3.42
C TRP A 100 10.35 -9.05 2.21
N LYS A 101 9.24 -9.50 1.61
CA LYS A 101 8.71 -8.93 0.35
C LYS A 101 7.70 -7.80 0.57
N ASP A 102 6.90 -7.92 1.62
CA ASP A 102 5.75 -7.05 1.84
C ASP A 102 6.11 -5.78 2.62
N LYS A 103 5.34 -4.71 2.40
CA LYS A 103 5.43 -3.45 3.13
C LYS A 103 4.62 -3.57 4.41
N TRP A 104 5.23 -3.73 5.58
CA TRP A 104 4.51 -3.91 6.85
C TRP A 104 5.19 -3.29 8.07
N THR A 105 6.44 -2.82 7.95
CA THR A 105 7.21 -2.23 9.05
C THR A 105 7.00 -0.73 9.15
N ASN A 106 7.40 -0.12 10.28
CA ASN A 106 7.39 1.34 10.46
C ASN A 106 8.66 2.00 9.89
N ASN A 107 9.41 1.32 9.03
CA ASN A 107 10.55 1.92 8.35
C ASN A 107 10.08 3.12 7.49
N PRO A 108 10.61 4.33 7.72
CA PRO A 108 10.10 5.55 7.10
C PRO A 108 10.34 5.63 5.59
N THR A 109 11.29 4.86 5.07
CA THR A 109 11.71 4.96 3.66
C THR A 109 10.97 3.95 2.78
N THR A 110 10.85 2.70 3.22
CA THR A 110 10.35 1.61 2.37
C THR A 110 9.20 0.81 2.95
N PHE A 111 8.93 0.94 4.26
CA PHE A 111 8.05 0.04 5.03
C PHE A 111 8.43 -1.45 4.95
N ARG A 112 9.62 -1.77 4.45
CA ARG A 112 10.13 -3.14 4.34
C ARG A 112 11.25 -3.37 5.36
N ILE A 113 11.54 -4.64 5.61
CA ILE A 113 12.74 -5.05 6.32
C ILE A 113 13.97 -4.77 5.45
N SER A 114 15.03 -4.28 6.08
CA SER A 114 16.33 -4.00 5.46
C SER A 114 17.43 -4.96 5.92
N SER A 115 17.17 -5.69 7.00
CA SER A 115 18.03 -6.72 7.56
C SER A 115 18.34 -7.81 6.54
N PRO A 116 19.59 -8.34 6.54
CA PRO A 116 19.96 -9.40 5.62
C PRO A 116 19.20 -10.69 5.94
N GLN A 117 18.73 -11.37 4.90
CA GLN A 117 18.04 -12.65 5.04
C GLN A 117 19.06 -13.77 5.34
N ARG A 118 19.29 -14.06 6.62
CA ARG A 118 20.26 -15.08 7.07
C ARG A 118 19.63 -16.28 7.76
N ILE A 119 18.65 -16.03 8.64
CA ILE A 119 18.14 -17.05 9.57
C ILE A 119 16.82 -17.63 9.08
N LEU A 120 15.87 -16.79 8.64
CA LEU A 120 14.57 -17.26 8.18
C LEU A 120 14.51 -17.40 6.65
N PRO A 121 13.82 -18.42 6.12
CA PRO A 121 13.53 -18.55 4.69
C PRO A 121 12.79 -17.35 4.09
N MET A 122 12.88 -17.22 2.75
CA MET A 122 12.27 -16.11 1.99
C MET A 122 10.73 -16.12 2.06
N GLU A 123 10.11 -17.29 2.22
CA GLU A 123 8.66 -17.43 2.24
C GLU A 123 8.06 -17.34 3.65
N THR A 124 8.88 -17.05 4.68
CA THR A 124 8.40 -16.95 6.06
C THR A 124 7.44 -15.78 6.23
N ARG A 125 6.35 -16.06 6.95
CA ARG A 125 5.27 -15.11 7.26
C ARG A 125 5.51 -14.44 8.60
N VAL A 126 4.95 -13.25 8.78
CA VAL A 126 5.04 -12.47 10.03
C VAL A 126 4.47 -13.24 11.22
N SER A 127 3.49 -14.11 10.99
CA SER A 127 2.94 -15.01 12.01
C SER A 127 4.00 -15.87 12.72
N ALA A 128 5.13 -16.18 12.08
CA ALA A 128 6.23 -16.91 12.72
C ALA A 128 6.85 -16.14 13.89
N LEU A 129 6.84 -14.80 13.82
CA LEU A 129 7.35 -13.88 14.83
C LEU A 129 6.35 -13.60 15.96
N ILE A 130 5.10 -14.06 15.82
CA ILE A 130 4.02 -13.82 16.79
C ILE A 130 3.79 -15.08 17.63
N ASN A 131 3.60 -14.90 18.94
CA ASN A 131 3.11 -15.96 19.82
C ASN A 131 1.57 -15.97 19.76
N ALA A 132 1.00 -17.08 19.26
CA ALA A 132 -0.43 -17.22 19.03
C ALA A 132 -1.28 -17.25 20.31
N GLU A 133 -0.70 -17.65 21.44
CA GLU A 133 -1.41 -17.77 22.73
C GLU A 133 -1.48 -16.43 23.46
N SER A 134 -0.39 -15.67 23.45
CA SER A 134 -0.29 -14.37 24.13
C SER A 134 -0.67 -13.18 23.26
N GLY A 135 -0.67 -13.35 21.93
CA GLY A 135 -0.83 -12.25 20.99
C GLY A 135 0.31 -11.24 21.02
N ALA A 136 1.49 -11.66 21.47
CA ALA A 136 2.68 -10.83 21.60
C ALA A 136 3.79 -11.24 20.61
N TRP A 137 4.71 -10.32 20.34
CA TRP A 137 5.91 -10.63 19.56
C TRP A 137 6.82 -11.59 20.33
N LYS A 138 7.46 -12.52 19.61
CA LYS A 138 8.55 -13.35 20.13
C LYS A 138 9.82 -12.51 20.19
N THR A 139 9.94 -11.64 21.21
CA THR A 139 10.98 -10.61 21.30
C THR A 139 12.41 -11.13 21.08
N ASN A 140 12.75 -12.27 21.69
CA ASN A 140 14.08 -12.87 21.55
C ASN A 140 14.38 -13.26 20.10
N MET A 141 13.40 -13.91 19.44
CA MET A 141 13.52 -14.32 18.03
C MET A 141 13.64 -13.11 17.11
N VAL A 142 12.87 -12.04 17.36
CA VAL A 142 12.96 -10.80 16.57
C VAL A 142 14.34 -10.18 16.69
N ARG A 143 14.89 -10.07 17.91
CA ARG A 143 16.24 -9.50 18.12
C ARG A 143 17.38 -10.37 17.56
N GLU A 144 17.17 -11.68 17.45
CA GLU A 144 18.15 -12.60 16.85
C GLU A 144 18.14 -12.54 15.32
N VAL A 145 16.95 -12.40 14.71
CA VAL A 145 16.77 -12.47 13.26
C VAL A 145 17.07 -11.15 12.55
N PHE A 146 16.74 -10.01 13.17
CA PHE A 146 16.78 -8.69 12.53
C PHE A 146 17.87 -7.80 13.13
N LEU A 147 18.36 -6.85 12.33
CA LEU A 147 19.19 -5.75 12.80
C LEU A 147 18.40 -4.90 13.81
N GLU A 148 19.10 -4.25 14.72
CA GLU A 148 18.52 -3.52 15.86
C GLU A 148 17.41 -2.54 15.43
N HIS A 149 17.64 -1.73 14.39
CA HIS A 149 16.66 -0.75 13.92
C HIS A 149 15.38 -1.39 13.33
N ASP A 150 15.50 -2.54 12.66
CA ASP A 150 14.33 -3.27 12.14
C ASP A 150 13.62 -4.00 13.27
N ALA A 151 14.37 -4.59 14.22
CA ALA A 151 13.81 -5.24 15.39
C ALA A 151 13.00 -4.26 16.23
N ASP A 152 13.53 -3.07 16.53
CA ASP A 152 12.81 -2.05 17.28
C ASP A 152 11.59 -1.53 16.50
N SER A 153 11.70 -1.40 15.18
CA SER A 153 10.56 -1.06 14.31
C SER A 153 9.45 -2.10 14.37
N ILE A 154 9.78 -3.40 14.32
CA ILE A 154 8.82 -4.50 14.47
C ILE A 154 8.17 -4.46 15.86
N LEU A 155 8.98 -4.38 16.92
CA LEU A 155 8.50 -4.42 18.30
C LEU A 155 7.65 -3.18 18.66
N SER A 156 7.81 -2.07 17.94
CA SER A 156 6.96 -0.88 18.08
C SER A 156 5.54 -1.07 17.54
N ILE A 157 5.28 -2.11 16.74
CA ILE A 157 3.95 -2.38 16.18
C ILE A 157 3.08 -3.02 17.26
N PRO A 158 2.00 -2.36 17.70
CA PRO A 158 1.10 -2.94 18.68
C PRO A 158 0.32 -4.11 18.06
N LEU A 159 0.32 -5.24 18.75
CA LEU A 159 -0.50 -6.40 18.41
C LEU A 159 -1.75 -6.45 19.27
N SER A 160 -2.84 -6.95 18.70
CA SER A 160 -4.06 -7.25 19.44
C SER A 160 -3.99 -8.69 19.96
N THR A 161 -4.38 -8.92 21.21
CA THR A 161 -4.51 -10.27 21.78
C THR A 161 -5.53 -11.13 21.03
N THR A 162 -6.49 -10.50 20.33
CA THR A 162 -7.47 -11.20 19.50
C THR A 162 -6.94 -11.63 18.12
N LEU A 163 -5.73 -11.19 17.73
CA LEU A 163 -5.08 -11.51 16.46
C LEU A 163 -6.05 -11.46 15.25
N PRO A 164 -6.63 -10.27 14.94
CA PRO A 164 -7.53 -10.13 13.81
C PRO A 164 -6.82 -10.42 12.48
N ALA A 165 -7.57 -10.57 11.40
CA ALA A 165 -6.97 -10.75 10.07
C ALA A 165 -6.12 -9.54 9.66
N ASP A 166 -5.02 -9.81 8.95
CA ASP A 166 -4.18 -8.78 8.35
C ASP A 166 -4.99 -7.91 7.38
N ARG A 167 -4.64 -6.61 7.30
CA ARG A 167 -5.36 -5.68 6.41
C ARG A 167 -4.41 -4.72 5.70
N LEU A 168 -4.76 -4.35 4.47
CA LEU A 168 -4.06 -3.30 3.73
C LEU A 168 -4.59 -1.93 4.15
N VAL A 169 -3.68 -0.99 4.42
CA VAL A 169 -3.97 0.38 4.83
C VAL A 169 -3.26 1.39 3.91
N TRP A 170 -3.86 2.57 3.79
CA TRP A 170 -3.33 3.70 3.03
C TRP A 170 -2.42 4.56 3.92
N THR A 171 -1.14 4.70 3.56
CA THR A 171 -0.13 5.34 4.41
C THR A 171 -0.23 6.86 4.45
N ALA A 172 -0.71 7.49 3.38
CA ALA A 172 -0.82 8.96 3.32
C ALA A 172 -2.04 9.52 4.10
N ALA A 173 -2.84 8.67 4.74
CA ALA A 173 -3.92 9.11 5.63
C ALA A 173 -3.74 8.52 7.04
N ALA A 174 -3.81 9.37 8.07
CA ALA A 174 -3.60 8.98 9.46
C ALA A 174 -4.57 7.88 9.95
N ASN A 175 -5.76 7.79 9.38
CA ASN A 175 -6.75 6.76 9.72
C ASN A 175 -6.60 5.45 8.90
N GLY A 176 -5.57 5.35 8.05
CA GLY A 176 -5.33 4.21 7.16
C GLY A 176 -6.35 4.05 6.02
N LYS A 177 -7.31 4.98 5.87
CA LYS A 177 -8.37 4.92 4.85
C LYS A 177 -8.01 5.77 3.66
N PHE A 178 -8.08 5.17 2.48
CA PHE A 178 -7.87 5.88 1.22
C PHE A 178 -8.87 7.03 1.07
N ASN A 179 -8.37 8.21 0.74
CA ASN A 179 -9.18 9.32 0.27
C ASN A 179 -8.43 10.08 -0.84
N VAL A 180 -9.19 10.76 -1.71
CA VAL A 180 -8.65 11.44 -2.90
C VAL A 180 -7.70 12.57 -2.50
N LYS A 181 -7.97 13.26 -1.39
CA LYS A 181 -7.14 14.38 -0.91
C LYS A 181 -5.73 13.91 -0.56
N SER A 182 -5.60 12.81 0.18
CA SER A 182 -4.31 12.21 0.57
C SER A 182 -3.57 11.49 -0.57
N ALA A 183 -4.20 11.34 -1.73
CA ALA A 183 -3.56 10.73 -2.91
C ALA A 183 -3.22 11.78 -3.99
N TYR A 184 -3.67 13.03 -3.79
CA TYR A 184 -3.43 14.16 -4.68
C TYR A 184 -2.31 15.07 -4.15
N HIS A 185 -2.22 15.19 -2.82
CA HIS A 185 -1.17 15.92 -2.11
C HIS A 185 -0.15 14.94 -1.56
#